data_AF-A0A2D4WV81-F1
#
_entry.id   AF-A0A2D4WV81-F1
#
_cell.length_a   1.000
_cell.length_b   1.000
_cell.length_c   1.000
_cell.angle_alpha   90.00
_cell.angle_beta   90.00
_cell.angle_gamma   90.00
#
_symmetry.space_group_name_H-M   'P 1'
#
loop_
_entity.id
_entity.type
_entity.pdbx_description
1 polymer ?
#
loop_
_entity_poly.entity_id
_entity_poly.type
_entity_poly.pdbx_seq_one_letter_code
_entity_poly.pdbx_strand_id
1 'polypeptide(L)'
;MLDNNFNHESNLKIIPINLYLLRFSIILFICSNLRCGQTHSKDLKSIHEKFEYRNKPIDPKLLHKFLPWLSDRYPIVTTVNIAAAYRTNEYSEYTGITTEENGYVKVTFEDGNYTRYKWFGKLDNDIHLAVVDEGSRRGTGVFSSLLLLNFDVNPKKQDPNLNMNLICYHMLGDRTKYEITKLKNKIFIENEIYENNKLVLKCKKDYCYEVKK
;
A
#
# COMPACT_ATOMS: atom_id res chain seq x y z
N MET A 1 -72.01 -0.22 -58.61
CA MET A 1 -70.97 -0.06 -57.56
C MET A 1 -70.05 1.05 -58.07
N LEU A 2 -70.49 2.29 -57.90
CA LEU A 2 -70.10 3.22 -56.82
C LEU A 2 -68.66 3.73 -56.99
N ASP A 3 -68.60 4.94 -57.54
CA ASP A 3 -67.52 5.90 -57.46
C ASP A 3 -66.98 6.04 -56.04
N ASN A 4 -65.69 6.40 -55.92
CA ASN A 4 -65.30 7.51 -55.04
C ASN A 4 -63.89 8.03 -55.38
N ASN A 5 -63.87 9.33 -55.67
CA ASN A 5 -62.74 10.24 -55.76
C ASN A 5 -61.86 10.22 -54.49
N PHE A 6 -60.60 10.65 -54.59
CA PHE A 6 -60.10 11.81 -53.84
C PHE A 6 -58.72 12.26 -54.37
N ASN A 7 -58.70 13.47 -54.96
CA ASN A 7 -57.52 14.28 -55.20
C ASN A 7 -56.96 14.81 -53.86
N HIS A 8 -55.64 14.88 -53.71
CA HIS A 8 -55.02 16.05 -53.07
C HIS A 8 -53.53 16.15 -53.39
N GLU A 9 -53.20 17.12 -54.25
CA GLU A 9 -51.88 17.73 -54.30
C GLU A 9 -51.58 18.40 -52.95
N SER A 10 -50.36 18.23 -52.45
CA SER A 10 -49.82 19.08 -51.38
C SER A 10 -48.42 19.56 -51.73
N ASN A 11 -48.34 20.89 -51.82
CA ASN A 11 -47.17 21.70 -52.11
C ASN A 11 -46.09 21.54 -51.02
N LEU A 12 -44.89 21.12 -51.43
CA LEU A 12 -43.69 21.17 -50.58
C LEU A 12 -43.19 22.62 -50.47
N LYS A 13 -43.53 23.29 -49.36
CA LYS A 13 -42.85 24.51 -48.91
C LYS A 13 -41.51 24.15 -48.29
N ILE A 14 -40.41 24.53 -48.95
CA ILE A 14 -39.06 24.51 -48.39
C ILE A 14 -38.96 25.67 -47.39
N ILE A 15 -38.80 25.35 -46.11
CA ILE A 15 -38.51 26.32 -45.04
C ILE A 15 -36.99 26.34 -44.85
N PRO A 16 -36.30 27.49 -44.96
CA PRO A 16 -34.88 27.56 -44.63
C PRO A 16 -34.72 27.54 -43.11
N ILE A 17 -34.19 26.45 -42.56
CA ILE A 17 -33.80 26.39 -41.15
C ILE A 17 -32.49 27.16 -40.96
N ASN A 18 -32.59 28.10 -40.04
CA ASN A 18 -31.64 29.13 -39.67
C ASN A 18 -30.34 28.51 -39.11
N LEU A 19 -29.20 28.90 -39.69
CA LEU A 19 -27.86 28.41 -39.38
C LEU A 19 -27.29 29.12 -38.12
N TYR A 20 -27.95 28.98 -36.97
CA TYR A 20 -27.55 29.62 -35.70
C TYR A 20 -27.61 28.67 -34.50
N LEU A 21 -27.07 27.46 -34.62
CA LEU A 21 -26.75 26.60 -33.46
C LEU A 21 -25.40 25.90 -33.65
N LEU A 22 -24.39 26.66 -34.04
CA LEU A 22 -22.99 26.30 -33.81
C LEU A 22 -22.58 26.88 -32.45
N ARG A 23 -21.93 26.07 -31.62
CA ARG A 23 -21.19 26.41 -30.38
C ARG A 23 -21.91 26.28 -29.03
N PHE A 24 -22.43 25.10 -28.66
CA PHE A 24 -22.56 24.77 -27.22
C PHE A 24 -22.47 23.26 -26.87
N SER A 25 -21.83 22.43 -27.69
CA SER A 25 -21.68 20.99 -27.39
C SER A 25 -20.28 20.40 -27.58
N ILE A 26 -19.23 21.21 -27.40
CA ILE A 26 -17.83 20.73 -27.32
C ILE A 26 -17.17 21.25 -26.04
N ILE A 27 -17.91 21.27 -24.91
CA ILE A 27 -17.32 21.45 -23.57
C ILE A 27 -17.95 20.43 -22.62
N LEU A 28 -18.00 19.15 -23.01
CA LEU A 28 -18.37 18.08 -22.06
C LEU A 28 -17.62 16.77 -22.32
N PHE A 29 -16.46 16.82 -22.99
CA PHE A 29 -15.69 15.63 -23.34
C PHE A 29 -14.17 15.76 -23.11
N ILE A 30 -13.74 16.58 -22.15
CA ILE A 30 -12.30 16.72 -21.80
C ILE A 30 -12.00 16.38 -20.33
N CYS A 31 -13.00 16.25 -19.44
CA CYS A 31 -12.72 16.03 -18.01
C CYS A 31 -12.60 14.55 -17.56
N SER A 32 -12.72 13.56 -18.45
CA SER A 32 -12.67 12.15 -18.04
C SER A 32 -11.24 11.60 -17.86
N ASN A 33 -10.22 12.23 -18.43
CA ASN A 33 -8.85 11.66 -18.48
C ASN A 33 -7.90 12.15 -17.38
N LEU A 34 -8.31 13.10 -16.51
CA LEU A 34 -7.45 13.65 -15.45
C LEU A 34 -7.53 12.93 -14.10
N ARG A 35 -8.40 11.91 -13.95
CA ARG A 35 -8.56 11.20 -12.66
C ARG A 35 -7.46 10.18 -12.35
N CYS A 36 -6.69 9.72 -13.34
CA CYS A 36 -5.73 8.63 -13.13
C CYS A 36 -4.45 9.09 -12.41
N GLY A 37 -3.99 10.33 -12.61
CA GLY A 37 -2.73 10.82 -12.03
C GLY A 37 -2.83 11.36 -10.58
N GLN A 38 -4.00 11.83 -10.15
CA GLN A 38 -4.16 12.48 -8.83
C GLN A 38 -4.29 11.49 -7.67
N THR A 39 -4.74 10.27 -7.93
CA THR A 39 -4.96 9.26 -6.88
C THR A 39 -3.64 8.72 -6.34
N HIS A 40 -2.65 8.51 -7.22
CA HIS A 40 -1.34 7.96 -6.86
C HIS A 40 -0.52 8.87 -5.95
N SER A 41 -0.49 10.17 -6.24
CA SER A 41 0.24 11.12 -5.41
C SER A 41 -0.36 11.21 -4.00
N LYS A 42 -1.69 11.10 -3.89
CA LYS A 42 -2.40 11.06 -2.61
C LYS A 42 -2.11 9.77 -1.82
N ASP A 43 -2.12 8.62 -2.49
CA ASP A 43 -1.86 7.33 -1.84
C ASP A 43 -0.41 7.22 -1.35
N LEU A 44 0.57 7.64 -2.17
CA LEU A 44 1.98 7.72 -1.74
C LEU A 44 2.15 8.69 -0.58
N LYS A 45 1.50 9.86 -0.63
CA LYS A 45 1.53 10.82 0.47
C LYS A 45 0.97 10.21 1.76
N SER A 46 -0.17 9.54 1.67
CA SER A 46 -0.81 8.84 2.79
C SER A 46 0.13 7.79 3.41
N ILE A 47 0.85 7.02 2.58
CA ILE A 47 1.85 6.07 3.07
C ILE A 47 3.00 6.79 3.78
N HIS A 48 3.54 7.85 3.16
CA HIS A 48 4.67 8.58 3.72
C HIS A 48 4.35 9.28 5.04
N GLU A 49 3.12 9.71 5.24
CA GLU A 49 2.69 10.46 6.43
C GLU A 49 2.10 9.56 7.52
N LYS A 50 1.41 8.49 7.15
CA LYS A 50 0.59 7.68 8.08
C LYS A 50 0.82 6.17 7.97
N PHE A 51 1.58 5.72 6.97
CA PHE A 51 1.72 4.29 6.64
C PHE A 51 0.37 3.62 6.36
N GLU A 52 -0.48 4.34 5.62
CA GLU A 52 -1.83 3.94 5.25
C GLU A 52 -2.01 3.97 3.74
N TYR A 53 -2.72 2.98 3.20
CA TYR A 53 -3.18 2.96 1.81
C TYR A 53 -4.71 3.15 1.77
N ARG A 54 -5.17 4.13 0.97
CA ARG A 54 -6.61 4.49 0.88
C ARG A 54 -7.27 4.77 2.24
N ASN A 55 -6.54 5.46 3.13
CA ASN A 55 -6.94 5.79 4.51
C ASN A 55 -7.20 4.56 5.39
N LYS A 56 -6.51 3.45 5.12
CA LYS A 56 -6.55 2.25 5.94
C LYS A 56 -5.12 1.80 6.24
N PRO A 57 -4.90 1.20 7.41
CA PRO A 57 -3.63 0.54 7.68
C PRO A 57 -3.27 -0.44 6.56
N ILE A 58 -1.98 -0.54 6.25
CA ILE A 58 -1.47 -1.59 5.37
C ILE A 58 -1.81 -2.95 6.01
N ASP A 59 -2.31 -3.90 5.22
CA ASP A 59 -2.69 -5.21 5.73
C ASP A 59 -1.45 -5.93 6.34
N PRO A 60 -1.48 -6.35 7.62
CA PRO A 60 -0.36 -7.08 8.24
C PRO A 60 0.06 -8.34 7.48
N LYS A 61 -0.86 -8.99 6.74
CA LYS A 61 -0.53 -10.15 5.91
C LYS A 61 0.47 -9.82 4.81
N LEU A 62 0.48 -8.58 4.30
CA LEU A 62 1.45 -8.14 3.30
C LEU A 62 2.86 -8.03 3.90
N LEU A 63 2.97 -7.53 5.13
CA LEU A 63 4.25 -7.45 5.84
C LEU A 63 4.75 -8.85 6.23
N HIS A 64 3.85 -9.75 6.62
CA HIS A 64 4.17 -11.14 6.93
C HIS A 64 4.83 -11.87 5.75
N LYS A 65 4.48 -11.56 4.49
CA LYS A 65 5.11 -12.19 3.32
C LYS A 65 6.62 -11.96 3.25
N PHE A 66 7.14 -10.90 3.86
CA PHE A 66 8.58 -10.60 3.91
C PHE A 66 9.35 -11.40 4.96
N LEU A 67 8.64 -12.08 5.87
CA LEU A 67 9.29 -12.79 6.96
C LEU A 67 9.82 -14.13 6.42
N PRO A 68 11.12 -14.40 6.57
CA PRO A 68 11.70 -15.69 6.19
C PRO A 68 11.22 -16.76 7.17
N TRP A 69 11.23 -18.02 6.74
CA TRP A 69 11.10 -19.12 7.70
C TRP A 69 12.31 -19.11 8.64
N LEU A 70 12.17 -19.65 9.85
CA LEU A 70 13.28 -19.75 10.82
C LEU A 70 14.51 -20.50 10.26
N SER A 71 14.31 -21.39 9.28
CA SER A 71 15.39 -22.11 8.59
C SER A 71 16.05 -21.33 7.45
N ASP A 72 15.41 -20.26 6.98
CA ASP A 72 15.89 -19.47 5.86
C ASP A 72 16.84 -18.38 6.35
N ARG A 73 17.92 -18.15 5.61
CA ARG A 73 18.90 -17.11 5.96
C ARG A 73 18.41 -15.70 5.61
N TYR A 74 17.61 -15.58 4.54
CA TYR A 74 17.17 -14.31 4.00
C TYR A 74 15.72 -14.39 3.50
N PRO A 75 14.97 -13.28 3.54
CA PRO A 75 13.67 -13.17 2.91
C PRO A 75 13.69 -13.56 1.43
N ILE A 76 12.76 -14.43 1.02
CA ILE A 76 12.58 -14.82 -0.39
C ILE A 76 11.73 -13.77 -1.13
N VAL A 77 10.66 -13.29 -0.48
CA VAL A 77 9.84 -12.21 -1.01
C VAL A 77 10.49 -10.89 -0.64
N THR A 78 10.71 -10.04 -1.63
CA THR A 78 11.30 -8.70 -1.45
C THR A 78 10.41 -7.58 -1.95
N THR A 79 9.32 -7.90 -2.68
CA THR A 79 8.36 -6.92 -3.18
C THR A 79 6.94 -7.50 -3.12
N VAL A 80 5.98 -6.68 -2.69
CA VAL A 80 4.54 -6.97 -2.80
C VAL A 80 3.79 -5.79 -3.41
N ASN A 81 2.73 -6.04 -4.17
CA ASN A 81 1.89 -5.01 -4.76
C ASN A 81 0.68 -4.73 -3.86
N ILE A 82 0.70 -3.59 -3.16
CA ILE A 82 -0.36 -3.17 -2.23
C ILE A 82 -1.65 -2.87 -2.98
N ALA A 83 -1.56 -2.15 -4.10
CA ALA A 83 -2.72 -1.73 -4.85
C ALA A 83 -3.46 -2.93 -5.47
N ALA A 84 -2.73 -3.96 -5.92
CA ALA A 84 -3.32 -5.20 -6.41
C ALA A 84 -3.92 -6.08 -5.29
N ALA A 85 -3.34 -6.05 -4.08
CA ALA A 85 -3.89 -6.77 -2.94
C ALA A 85 -5.19 -6.14 -2.41
N TYR A 86 -5.33 -4.82 -2.51
CA TYR A 86 -6.43 -4.07 -1.91
C TYR A 86 -7.82 -4.58 -2.35
N ARG A 87 -8.65 -4.96 -1.36
CA ARG A 87 -10.03 -5.49 -1.54
C ARG A 87 -10.13 -6.81 -2.30
N THR A 88 -9.05 -7.57 -2.40
CA THR A 88 -9.11 -8.98 -2.79
C THR A 88 -9.60 -9.84 -1.62
N ASN A 89 -10.11 -11.05 -1.87
CA ASN A 89 -10.59 -11.92 -0.79
C ASN A 89 -9.51 -12.24 0.25
N GLU A 90 -8.25 -12.44 -0.17
CA GLU A 90 -7.12 -12.74 0.71
C GLU A 90 -6.77 -11.55 1.65
N TYR A 91 -6.96 -10.32 1.19
CA TYR A 91 -6.53 -9.08 1.84
C TYR A 91 -7.67 -8.06 2.02
N SER A 92 -8.90 -8.54 2.15
CA SER A 92 -10.07 -7.67 2.31
C SER A 92 -10.24 -7.25 3.76
N GLU A 93 -10.82 -6.07 3.96
CA GLU A 93 -11.09 -5.49 5.28
C GLU A 93 -12.01 -6.35 6.17
N TYR A 94 -12.70 -7.33 5.57
CA TYR A 94 -13.51 -8.31 6.30
C TYR A 94 -12.65 -9.31 7.09
N THR A 95 -11.33 -9.37 6.91
CA THR A 95 -10.47 -10.42 7.48
C THR A 95 -9.90 -10.10 8.87
N GLY A 96 -10.66 -9.44 9.75
CA GLY A 96 -10.29 -9.35 11.17
C GLY A 96 -9.04 -8.52 11.48
N ILE A 97 -8.80 -7.45 10.71
CA ILE A 97 -7.74 -6.48 11.03
C ILE A 97 -8.21 -5.60 12.20
N THR A 98 -7.40 -5.50 13.26
CA THR A 98 -7.67 -4.68 14.44
C THR A 98 -6.52 -3.72 14.71
N THR A 99 -6.84 -2.47 15.04
CA THR A 99 -5.85 -1.53 15.59
C THR A 99 -5.94 -1.56 17.11
N GLU A 100 -4.87 -1.97 17.77
CA GLU A 100 -4.74 -2.03 19.22
C GLU A 100 -4.42 -0.63 19.80
N GLU A 101 -4.77 -0.37 21.06
CA GLU A 101 -4.56 0.93 21.73
C GLU A 101 -3.09 1.35 21.79
N ASN A 102 -2.17 0.38 21.77
CA ASN A 102 -0.72 0.56 21.80
C ASN A 102 -0.13 0.93 20.42
N GLY A 103 -0.97 1.08 19.39
CA GLY A 103 -0.60 1.43 18.01
C GLY A 103 -0.20 0.24 17.14
N TYR A 104 -0.41 -1.00 17.60
CA TYR A 104 -0.23 -2.18 16.75
C TYR A 104 -1.43 -2.38 15.82
N VAL A 105 -1.15 -2.81 14.59
CA VAL A 105 -2.16 -3.26 13.63
C VAL A 105 -2.00 -4.77 13.49
N LYS A 106 -3.05 -5.52 13.79
CA LYS A 106 -3.02 -6.97 13.96
C LYS A 106 -4.01 -7.66 13.03
N VAL A 107 -3.63 -8.84 12.55
CA VAL A 107 -4.52 -9.83 11.93
C VAL A 107 -4.36 -11.17 12.64
N THR A 108 -5.45 -11.89 12.83
CA THR A 108 -5.45 -13.26 13.39
C THR A 108 -5.88 -14.24 12.31
N PHE A 109 -5.11 -15.29 12.10
CA PHE A 109 -5.37 -16.35 11.14
C PHE A 109 -6.34 -17.39 11.73
N GLU A 110 -6.89 -18.25 10.86
CA GLU A 110 -7.89 -19.25 11.25
C GLU A 110 -7.35 -20.29 12.25
N ASP A 111 -6.05 -20.59 12.19
CA ASP A 111 -5.35 -21.47 13.13
C ASP A 111 -5.08 -20.81 14.51
N GLY A 112 -5.43 -19.54 14.65
CA GLY A 112 -5.22 -18.71 15.84
C GLY A 112 -3.84 -18.07 15.93
N ASN A 113 -2.93 -18.33 14.99
CA ASN A 113 -1.70 -17.57 14.89
C ASN A 113 -2.04 -16.12 14.50
N TYR A 114 -1.13 -15.20 14.75
CA TYR A 114 -1.34 -13.81 14.40
C TYR A 114 -0.05 -13.17 13.90
N THR A 115 -0.24 -12.18 13.03
CA THR A 115 0.78 -11.21 12.70
C THR A 115 0.28 -9.84 13.13
N ARG A 116 1.15 -9.05 13.76
CA ARG A 116 0.88 -7.64 13.98
C ARG A 116 2.10 -6.81 13.66
N TYR A 117 1.92 -5.54 13.39
CA TYR A 117 3.04 -4.63 13.21
C TYR A 117 2.81 -3.29 13.90
N LYS A 118 3.91 -2.61 14.19
CA LYS A 118 3.91 -1.21 14.60
C LYS A 118 4.84 -0.42 13.69
N TRP A 119 4.34 0.69 13.17
CA TRP A 119 5.12 1.61 12.33
C TRP A 119 5.86 2.62 13.23
N PHE A 120 7.17 2.75 13.02
CA PHE A 120 8.06 3.63 13.79
C PHE A 120 8.40 4.92 13.03
N GLY A 121 7.67 5.24 11.97
CA GLY A 121 7.93 6.39 11.11
C GLY A 121 8.86 6.07 9.95
N LYS A 122 9.43 7.11 9.34
CA LYS A 122 10.43 7.01 8.28
C LYS A 122 11.72 7.75 8.61
N LEU A 123 12.75 7.51 7.82
CA LEU A 123 14.00 8.27 7.74
C LEU A 123 13.87 9.42 6.72
N ASP A 124 14.86 10.32 6.68
CA ASP A 124 14.88 11.48 5.76
C ASP A 124 14.92 11.06 4.27
N ASN A 125 15.38 9.84 3.99
CA ASN A 125 15.45 9.27 2.65
C ASN A 125 14.24 8.38 2.29
N ASP A 126 13.11 8.57 2.98
CA ASP A 126 11.84 7.87 2.75
C ASP A 126 11.84 6.35 3.01
N ILE A 127 12.84 5.84 3.73
CA ILE A 127 12.80 4.47 4.25
C ILE A 127 11.90 4.42 5.48
N HIS A 128 10.88 3.57 5.43
CA HIS A 128 9.95 3.30 6.51
C HIS A 128 10.48 2.19 7.42
N LEU A 129 10.21 2.32 8.72
CA LEU A 129 10.56 1.33 9.73
C LEU A 129 9.27 0.72 10.28
N ALA A 130 9.12 -0.58 10.15
CA ALA A 130 8.02 -1.32 10.78
C ALA A 130 8.60 -2.50 11.54
N VAL A 131 8.19 -2.69 12.80
CA VAL A 131 8.44 -3.95 13.51
C VAL A 131 7.23 -4.83 13.35
N VAL A 132 7.46 -6.07 12.93
CA VAL A 132 6.44 -7.09 12.74
C VAL A 132 6.66 -8.18 13.78
N ASP A 133 5.60 -8.52 14.49
CA ASP A 133 5.56 -9.61 15.46
C ASP A 133 4.75 -10.78 14.90
N GLU A 134 5.28 -11.99 15.05
CA GLU A 134 4.57 -13.25 14.82
C GLU A 134 4.37 -13.98 16.14
N GLY A 135 3.13 -14.35 16.43
CA GLY A 135 2.80 -15.11 17.62
C GLY A 135 1.76 -16.19 17.35
N SER A 136 1.64 -17.11 18.31
CA SER A 136 0.70 -18.22 18.24
C SER A 136 -0.34 -18.14 19.34
N ARG A 137 -1.55 -18.63 19.08
CA ARG A 137 -2.55 -18.89 20.13
C ARG A 137 -2.14 -20.04 21.06
N ARG A 138 -1.37 -21.02 20.56
CA ARG A 138 -1.01 -22.24 21.32
C ARG A 138 0.37 -22.16 21.98
N GLY A 139 1.14 -21.12 21.68
CA GLY A 139 2.47 -20.88 22.23
C GLY A 139 2.56 -19.52 22.91
N THR A 140 3.66 -19.30 23.61
CA THR A 140 3.99 -18.00 24.23
C THR A 140 5.02 -17.21 23.44
N GLY A 141 5.62 -17.81 22.42
CA GLY A 141 6.64 -17.17 21.58
C GLY A 141 6.06 -16.00 20.80
N VAL A 142 6.82 -14.90 20.77
CA VAL A 142 6.53 -13.72 19.96
C VAL A 142 7.82 -13.32 19.26
N PHE A 143 7.93 -13.66 17.98
CA PHE A 143 9.12 -13.39 17.18
C PHE A 143 8.98 -12.03 16.53
N SER A 144 9.87 -11.10 16.89
CA SER A 144 9.88 -9.74 16.35
C SER A 144 10.93 -9.60 15.26
N SER A 145 10.59 -8.88 14.20
CA SER A 145 11.48 -8.55 13.09
C SER A 145 11.33 -7.09 12.68
N LEU A 146 12.45 -6.38 12.50
CA LEU A 146 12.48 -5.06 11.90
C LEU A 146 12.52 -5.17 10.38
N LEU A 147 11.53 -4.56 9.73
CA LEU A 147 11.49 -4.36 8.29
C LEU A 147 11.81 -2.91 7.95
N LEU A 148 12.77 -2.72 7.05
CA LEU A 148 13.05 -1.45 6.41
C LEU A 148 12.44 -1.48 5.01
N LEU A 149 11.54 -0.56 4.73
CA LEU A 149 10.66 -0.62 3.57
C LEU A 149 10.76 0.66 2.75
N ASN A 150 10.64 0.56 1.44
CA ASN A 150 10.35 1.71 0.58
C ASN A 150 9.08 1.44 -0.23
N PHE A 151 8.56 2.50 -0.85
CA PHE A 151 7.37 2.44 -1.68
C PHE A 151 7.65 3.05 -3.03
N ASP A 152 7.25 2.37 -4.09
CA ASP A 152 7.33 2.89 -5.45
C ASP A 152 5.99 2.72 -6.17
N VAL A 153 5.78 3.57 -7.17
CA VAL A 153 4.72 3.38 -8.14
C VAL A 153 5.39 2.94 -9.42
N ASN A 154 5.10 1.73 -9.90
CA ASN A 154 5.60 1.29 -11.20
C ASN A 154 4.69 1.85 -12.31
N PRO A 155 5.14 2.84 -13.10
CA PRO A 155 4.30 3.53 -14.07
C PRO A 155 4.02 2.70 -15.33
N LYS A 156 4.60 1.50 -15.47
CA LYS A 156 4.60 0.72 -16.71
C LYS A 156 3.45 -0.29 -16.87
N LYS A 157 2.52 -0.44 -15.90
CA LYS A 157 1.32 -1.28 -16.10
C LYS A 157 0.04 -0.45 -16.02
N GLN A 158 -0.99 -0.93 -16.72
CA GLN A 158 -2.31 -0.27 -16.84
C GLN A 158 -3.08 -0.25 -15.52
N ASP A 159 -2.79 -1.17 -14.60
CA ASP A 159 -3.35 -1.18 -13.24
C ASP A 159 -2.38 -0.52 -12.24
N PRO A 160 -2.93 0.12 -11.18
CA PRO A 160 -2.13 0.79 -10.17
C PRO A 160 -1.14 -0.19 -9.54
N ASN A 161 0.16 -0.02 -9.81
CA ASN A 161 1.23 -0.79 -9.18
C ASN A 161 1.88 0.05 -8.09
N LEU A 162 1.23 0.15 -6.95
CA LEU A 162 1.91 0.64 -5.76
C LEU A 162 2.59 -0.55 -5.08
N ASN A 163 3.91 -0.58 -5.15
CA ASN A 163 4.71 -1.64 -4.52
C ASN A 163 5.24 -1.19 -3.18
N MET A 164 5.34 -2.14 -2.27
CA MET A 164 6.15 -2.06 -1.07
C MET A 164 7.33 -2.99 -1.26
N ASN A 165 8.55 -2.47 -1.12
CA ASN A 165 9.76 -3.27 -1.25
C ASN A 165 10.52 -3.31 0.06
N LEU A 166 11.08 -4.49 0.33
CA LEU A 166 11.98 -4.73 1.45
C LEU A 166 13.39 -4.27 1.09
N ILE A 167 13.89 -3.31 1.86
CA ILE A 167 15.26 -2.82 1.79
C ILE A 167 16.18 -3.64 2.67
N CYS A 168 15.71 -3.94 3.88
CA CYS A 168 16.49 -4.67 4.86
C CYS A 168 15.59 -5.36 5.88
N TYR A 169 16.08 -6.47 6.40
CA TYR A 169 15.43 -7.29 7.40
C TYR A 169 16.41 -7.55 8.54
N HIS A 170 15.97 -7.36 9.78
CA HIS A 170 16.72 -7.74 10.97
C HIS A 170 15.81 -8.45 11.97
N MET A 171 16.21 -9.64 12.39
CA MET A 171 15.56 -10.33 13.50
C MET A 171 15.82 -9.57 14.81
N LEU A 172 14.77 -9.41 15.63
CA LEU A 172 14.84 -8.78 16.96
C LEU A 172 14.68 -9.80 18.09
N GLY A 173 14.37 -11.06 17.80
CA GLY A 173 14.34 -12.16 18.77
C GLY A 173 12.95 -12.57 19.25
N ASP A 174 12.89 -13.59 20.12
CA ASP A 174 11.66 -14.06 20.79
C ASP A 174 11.43 -13.31 22.10
N ARG A 175 10.36 -12.51 22.16
CA ARG A 175 9.96 -11.71 23.34
C ARG A 175 11.06 -10.80 23.88
N THR A 176 12.06 -10.52 23.05
CA THR A 176 13.19 -9.71 23.45
C THR A 176 12.80 -8.24 23.49
N LYS A 177 13.26 -7.52 24.51
CA LYS A 177 13.06 -6.07 24.59
C LYS A 177 13.99 -5.39 23.61
N TYR A 178 13.46 -4.41 22.90
CA TYR A 178 14.22 -3.57 21.98
C TYR A 178 13.83 -2.11 22.12
N GLU A 179 14.80 -1.23 21.89
CA GLU A 179 14.57 0.20 21.70
C GLU A 179 15.08 0.60 20.31
N ILE A 180 14.24 1.32 19.56
CA ILE A 180 14.59 1.81 18.22
C ILE A 180 14.61 3.34 18.26
N THR A 181 15.78 3.92 18.01
CA THR A 181 15.96 5.36 17.82
C THR A 181 16.47 5.67 16.43
N LYS A 182 16.08 6.84 15.90
CA LYS A 182 16.42 7.27 14.55
C LYS A 182 17.14 8.61 14.61
N LEU A 183 18.17 8.78 13.78
CA LEU A 183 18.83 10.06 13.59
C LEU A 183 19.22 10.23 12.12
N LYS A 184 18.53 11.13 11.42
CA LYS A 184 18.68 11.31 9.96
C LYS A 184 18.48 9.96 9.25
N ASN A 185 19.49 9.50 8.50
CA ASN A 185 19.49 8.21 7.82
C ASN A 185 20.24 7.11 8.61
N LYS A 186 20.22 7.19 9.94
CA LYS A 186 20.74 6.16 10.83
C LYS A 186 19.66 5.62 11.75
N ILE A 187 19.75 4.33 12.03
CA ILE A 187 18.89 3.61 12.97
C ILE A 187 19.80 3.02 14.03
N PHE A 188 19.44 3.20 15.29
CA PHE A 188 20.09 2.57 16.43
C PHE A 188 19.07 1.64 17.07
N ILE A 189 19.47 0.40 17.26
CA ILE A 189 18.64 -0.64 17.85
C ILE A 189 19.39 -1.16 19.06
N GLU A 190 18.81 -0.98 20.23
CA GLU A 190 19.35 -1.51 21.47
C GLU A 190 18.56 -2.75 21.86
N ASN A 191 19.25 -3.89 21.93
CA ASN A 191 18.66 -5.21 22.11
C ASN A 191 19.76 -6.18 22.57
N GLU A 192 19.46 -7.04 23.54
CA GLU A 192 20.39 -8.02 24.13
C GLU A 192 20.94 -9.07 23.15
N ILE A 193 20.31 -9.27 21.99
CA ILE A 193 20.80 -10.23 20.98
C ILE A 193 21.99 -9.71 20.17
N TYR A 194 22.21 -8.39 20.16
CA TYR A 194 23.29 -7.78 19.36
C TYR A 194 24.57 -7.68 20.17
N GLU A 195 25.70 -7.71 19.48
CA GLU A 195 27.01 -7.49 20.11
C GLU A 195 27.04 -6.11 20.78
N ASN A 196 27.49 -6.05 22.04
CA ASN A 196 27.44 -4.85 22.88
C ASN A 196 26.03 -4.25 23.05
N ASN A 197 24.99 -5.09 22.93
CA ASN A 197 23.57 -4.74 23.01
C ASN A 197 23.12 -3.65 22.01
N LYS A 198 23.86 -3.46 20.89
CA LYS A 198 23.60 -2.33 20.00
C LYS A 198 23.92 -2.64 18.54
N LEU A 199 22.91 -2.53 17.69
CA LEU A 199 23.02 -2.52 16.23
C LEU A 199 22.88 -1.09 15.70
N VAL A 200 23.78 -0.68 14.81
CA VAL A 200 23.72 0.62 14.14
C VAL A 200 23.64 0.41 12.64
N LEU A 201 22.54 0.85 12.04
CA LEU A 201 22.34 0.81 10.60
C LEU A 201 22.51 2.20 10.01
N LYS A 202 23.27 2.29 8.92
CA LYS A 202 23.32 3.47 8.08
C LYS A 202 22.61 3.16 6.77
N CYS A 203 21.64 4.00 6.43
CA CYS A 203 20.81 3.82 5.26
C CYS A 203 21.13 4.83 4.17
N LYS A 204 21.12 4.35 2.93
CA LYS A 204 20.96 5.13 1.71
C LYS A 204 19.61 4.78 1.10
N LYS A 205 19.21 5.47 0.03
CA LYS A 205 17.86 5.38 -0.54
C LYS A 205 17.36 3.92 -0.75
N ASP A 206 18.24 3.05 -1.23
CA ASP A 206 17.85 1.70 -1.65
C ASP A 206 18.54 0.57 -0.86
N TYR A 207 19.34 0.90 0.16
CA TYR A 207 20.03 -0.10 0.96
C TYR A 207 20.44 0.44 2.33
N CYS A 208 20.49 -0.45 3.32
CA CYS A 208 21.04 -0.19 4.64
C CYS A 208 22.17 -1.17 4.93
N TYR A 209 23.14 -0.73 5.72
CA TYR A 209 24.26 -1.57 6.12
C TYR A 209 24.63 -1.31 7.57
N GLU A 210 25.10 -2.36 8.23
CA GLU A 210 25.61 -2.30 9.59
C GLU A 210 26.93 -1.53 9.64
N VAL A 211 27.03 -0.62 10.62
CA VAL A 211 28.27 0.09 10.93
C VAL A 211 29.02 -0.71 11.98
N LYS A 212 29.99 -1.52 11.54
CA LYS A 212 30.92 -2.19 12.44
C LYS A 212 31.79 -1.14 13.14
N LYS A 213 31.94 -1.29 14.45
CA LYS A 213 32.90 -0.50 15.25
C LYS A 213 34.32 -0.96 14.98
#